data_AF-A0A960MQJ9-F1
#
_entry.id   AF-A0A960MQJ9-F1
#
_cell.length_a   1.000
_cell.length_b   1.000
_cell.length_c   1.000
_cell.angle_alpha   90.00
_cell.angle_beta   90.00
_cell.angle_gamma   90.00
#
_symmetry.space_group_name_H-M   'P 1'
#
loop_
_entity.id
_entity.type
_entity.pdbx_description
1 polymer ?
#
loop_
_entity_poly.entity_id
_entity_poly.type
_entity_poly.pdbx_seq_one_letter_code
_entity_poly.pdbx_strand_id
1 'polypeptide(L)'
;MGSKLPKKPEILATEPLSRQIEEFVGGQAKLVWAKQVSGGKPDTSTNKDNFELWGVDTRDGRGPRKILPDVSNYSRPLISPSGDHIIFTHKGLHQQP
;
A
#
# COMPACT_ATOMS: atom_id res chain seq x y z
N MET A 1 36.81 16.67 -0.61
CA MET A 1 36.40 15.26 -0.82
C MET A 1 34.90 15.16 -0.59
N GLY A 2 34.09 15.23 -1.64
CA GLY A 2 32.63 15.18 -1.51
C GLY A 2 32.18 13.74 -1.26
N SER A 3 31.54 13.51 -0.11
CA SER A 3 30.87 12.25 0.19
C SER A 3 29.79 11.99 -0.86
N LYS A 4 29.90 10.87 -1.57
CA LYS A 4 28.83 10.40 -2.44
C LYS A 4 27.62 10.09 -1.56
N LEU A 5 26.50 10.76 -1.84
CA LEU A 5 25.18 10.35 -1.36
C LEU A 5 25.03 8.84 -1.62
N PRO A 6 24.47 8.06 -0.67
CA PRO A 6 24.21 6.66 -0.93
C PRO A 6 23.32 6.57 -2.17
N LYS A 7 23.73 5.72 -3.13
CA LYS A 7 22.90 5.40 -4.29
C LYS A 7 21.52 4.99 -3.76
N LYS A 8 20.46 5.61 -4.29
CA LYS A 8 19.08 5.13 -4.10
C LYS A 8 19.12 3.61 -4.27
N PRO A 9 18.64 2.81 -3.31
CA PRO A 9 18.72 1.36 -3.43
C PRO A 9 18.10 0.98 -4.76
N GLU A 10 18.97 0.54 -5.68
CA GLU A 10 18.59 -0.25 -6.83
C GLU A 10 17.89 -1.44 -6.19
N ILE A 11 16.55 -1.42 -6.21
CA ILE A 11 15.75 -2.53 -5.70
C ILE A 11 16.30 -3.75 -6.43
N LEU A 12 16.99 -4.62 -5.69
CA LEU A 12 17.68 -5.79 -6.21
C LEU A 12 16.64 -6.63 -6.93
N ALA A 13 16.62 -6.49 -8.26
CA ALA A 13 15.63 -7.09 -9.13
C ALA A 13 16.04 -8.54 -9.37
N THR A 14 15.69 -9.43 -8.43
CA THR A 14 15.67 -10.88 -8.68
C THR A 14 14.83 -11.66 -7.67
N GLU A 15 14.66 -11.21 -6.43
CA GLU A 15 13.76 -11.88 -5.48
C GLU A 15 12.33 -11.31 -5.53
N PRO A 16 11.27 -12.15 -5.49
CA PRO A 16 9.90 -11.67 -5.38
C PRO A 16 9.75 -10.74 -4.18
N LEU A 17 9.09 -9.58 -4.34
CA LEU A 17 8.91 -8.59 -3.28
C LEU A 17 8.41 -9.21 -1.96
N SER A 18 7.52 -10.20 -2.04
CA SER A 18 7.03 -10.92 -0.86
C SER A 18 8.17 -11.51 -0.03
N ARG A 19 9.19 -12.11 -0.66
CA ARG A 19 10.35 -12.66 0.04
C ARG A 19 11.16 -11.59 0.76
N GLN A 20 11.40 -10.47 0.09
CA GLN A 20 12.12 -9.33 0.69
C GLN A 20 11.38 -8.79 1.92
N ILE A 21 10.05 -8.76 1.87
CA ILE A 21 9.23 -8.36 3.02
C ILE A 21 9.35 -9.38 4.15
N GLU A 22 9.23 -10.68 3.86
CA GLU A 22 9.33 -11.73 4.89
C GLU A 22 10.70 -11.75 5.57
N GLU A 23 11.78 -11.59 4.80
CA GLU A 23 13.15 -11.47 5.32
C GLU A 23 13.31 -10.24 6.23
N PHE A 24 12.67 -9.13 5.90
CA PHE A 24 12.71 -7.91 6.71
C PHE A 24 11.93 -8.03 8.03
N VAL A 25 10.71 -8.60 8.00
CA VAL A 25 9.86 -8.69 9.20
C VAL A 25 10.07 -9.98 10.01
N GLY A 26 10.80 -10.96 9.48
CA GLY A 26 11.09 -12.24 10.13
C GLY A 26 9.98 -13.30 9.99
N GLY A 27 9.06 -13.16 9.04
CA GLY A 27 7.93 -14.09 8.86
C GLY A 27 6.88 -13.60 7.87
N GLN A 28 5.69 -14.22 7.89
CA GLN A 28 4.56 -13.77 7.06
C GLN A 28 4.21 -12.32 7.35
N ALA A 29 3.94 -11.56 6.29
CA ALA A 29 3.42 -10.21 6.41
C ALA A 29 2.15 -10.05 5.60
N LYS A 30 1.23 -9.26 6.15
CA LYS A 30 0.13 -8.66 5.39
C LYS A 30 0.28 -7.15 5.49
N LEU A 31 0.22 -6.47 4.35
CA LEU A 31 0.33 -5.02 4.28
C LEU A 31 -0.85 -4.47 3.49
N VAL A 32 -1.31 -3.28 3.88
CA VAL A 32 -2.35 -2.52 3.20
C VAL A 32 -1.95 -1.06 3.14
N TRP A 33 -2.22 -0.39 2.02
CA TRP A 33 -1.93 1.02 1.85
C TRP A 33 -2.90 1.67 0.86
N ALA A 34 -3.07 2.99 0.99
CA ALA A 34 -3.72 3.81 -0.02
C ALA A 34 -2.66 4.31 -1.00
N LYS A 35 -2.89 4.11 -2.30
CA LYS A 35 -2.01 4.58 -3.37
C LYS A 35 -2.71 5.70 -4.11
N GLN A 36 -2.13 6.90 -4.11
CA GLN A 36 -2.66 7.99 -4.92
C GLN A 36 -2.56 7.62 -6.41
N VAL A 37 -3.67 7.79 -7.14
CA VAL A 37 -3.66 7.66 -8.60
C VAL A 37 -2.75 8.74 -9.18
N SER A 38 -1.94 8.37 -10.17
CA SER A 38 -0.98 9.27 -10.79
C SER A 38 -1.65 10.56 -11.30
N GLY A 39 -1.03 11.70 -11.04
CA GLY A 39 -1.54 13.02 -11.41
C GLY A 39 -1.90 13.87 -10.19
N GLY A 40 -1.55 15.16 -10.26
CA GLY A 40 -1.80 16.11 -9.19
C GLY A 40 -0.71 16.15 -8.10
N LYS A 41 -0.89 17.08 -7.14
CA LYS A 41 0.02 17.25 -6.00
C LYS A 41 -0.06 16.02 -5.07
N PRO A 42 1.07 15.54 -4.52
CA PRO A 42 1.06 14.49 -3.51
C PRO A 42 0.14 14.85 -2.32
N ASP A 43 -0.75 13.94 -1.97
CA ASP A 43 -1.63 14.03 -0.80
C ASP A 43 -1.28 12.89 0.17
N THR A 44 -0.29 13.17 1.03
CA THR A 44 0.22 12.20 2.03
C THR A 44 -0.78 11.92 3.14
N SER A 45 -1.79 12.78 3.30
CA SER A 45 -2.82 12.63 4.34
C SER A 45 -4.06 11.88 3.86
N THR A 46 -4.13 11.54 2.57
CA THR A 46 -5.27 10.83 1.96
C THR A 46 -6.59 11.58 2.22
N ASN A 47 -6.61 12.89 1.95
CA ASN A 47 -7.78 13.74 2.15
C ASN A 47 -8.72 13.79 0.93
N LYS A 48 -8.22 13.42 -0.26
CA LYS A 48 -8.99 13.42 -1.51
C LYS A 48 -9.54 12.04 -1.88
N ASP A 49 -10.38 11.98 -2.90
CA ASP A 49 -11.04 10.76 -3.38
C ASP A 49 -10.31 10.11 -4.57
N ASN A 50 -9.01 10.33 -4.71
CA ASN A 50 -8.19 9.88 -5.84
C ASN A 50 -7.19 8.77 -5.45
N PHE A 51 -7.61 7.82 -4.61
CA PHE A 51 -6.76 6.73 -4.14
C PHE A 51 -7.30 5.36 -4.53
N GLU A 52 -6.39 4.44 -4.79
CA GLU A 52 -6.66 3.01 -4.90
C GLU A 52 -6.32 2.33 -3.57
N LEU A 53 -7.10 1.35 -3.13
CA LEU A 53 -6.76 0.51 -1.98
C LEU A 53 -5.91 -0.67 -2.46
N TRP A 54 -4.68 -0.77 -1.96
CA TRP A 54 -3.73 -1.82 -2.32
C TRP A 54 -3.35 -2.67 -1.12
N GLY A 55 -2.92 -3.89 -1.39
CA GLY A 55 -2.37 -4.78 -0.37
C GLY A 55 -1.50 -5.89 -0.93
N VAL A 56 -0.82 -6.59 -0.03
CA VAL A 56 -0.08 -7.83 -0.28
C VAL A 56 -0.22 -8.74 0.93
N ASP A 57 -0.38 -10.04 0.68
CA ASP A 57 -0.14 -11.12 1.65
C ASP A 57 1.06 -11.89 1.12
N THR A 58 2.15 -11.96 1.88
CA THR A 58 3.41 -12.54 1.38
C THR A 58 3.30 -14.02 1.05
N ARG A 59 2.28 -14.72 1.58
CA ARG A 59 2.08 -16.17 1.41
C ARG A 59 0.98 -16.56 0.45
N ASP A 60 0.25 -15.61 -0.14
CA ASP A 60 -0.83 -15.94 -1.09
C ASP A 60 -0.36 -16.13 -2.55
N GLY A 61 0.91 -15.84 -2.83
CA GLY A 61 1.53 -15.99 -4.15
C GLY A 61 1.07 -14.98 -5.21
N ARG A 62 0.26 -13.97 -4.84
CA ARG A 62 -0.34 -13.00 -5.78
C ARG A 62 0.39 -11.67 -5.85
N GLY A 63 1.27 -11.41 -4.88
CA GLY A 63 2.01 -10.15 -4.78
C GLY A 63 1.11 -8.92 -4.54
N PRO A 64 1.68 -7.70 -4.67
CA PRO A 64 0.95 -6.44 -4.55
C PRO A 64 -0.15 -6.29 -5.58
N ARG A 65 -1.34 -5.90 -5.13
CA ARG A 65 -2.51 -5.72 -6.00
C ARG A 65 -3.52 -4.76 -5.40
N LYS A 66 -4.43 -4.30 -6.26
CA LYS A 66 -5.66 -3.64 -5.82
C LYS A 66 -6.55 -4.61 -5.05
N ILE A 67 -7.12 -4.13 -3.95
CA ILE A 67 -8.07 -4.85 -3.10
C ILE A 67 -9.50 -4.55 -3.53
N LEU A 68 -9.78 -3.28 -3.84
CA LEU A 68 -11.07 -2.83 -4.38
C LEU A 68 -10.89 -2.30 -5.81
N PRO A 69 -11.90 -2.46 -6.68
CA PRO A 69 -11.81 -2.03 -8.07
C PRO A 69 -11.82 -0.50 -8.21
N ASP A 70 -12.56 0.19 -7.34
CA ASP A 70 -12.86 1.60 -7.47
C ASP A 70 -11.76 2.50 -6.91
N VAL A 71 -11.61 3.69 -7.51
CA VAL A 71 -10.83 4.80 -6.98
C VAL A 71 -11.73 5.62 -6.07
N SER A 72 -11.29 5.87 -4.84
CA SER A 72 -12.05 6.66 -3.85
C SER A 72 -11.11 7.19 -2.76
N ASN A 73 -11.66 7.65 -1.63
CA ASN A 73 -10.91 7.88 -0.41
C ASN A 73 -10.83 6.58 0.39
N TYR A 74 -9.61 6.06 0.55
CA TYR A 74 -9.33 4.90 1.39
C TYR A 74 -8.36 5.28 2.51
N SER A 75 -8.66 6.35 3.23
CA SER A 75 -7.73 6.89 4.23
C SER A 75 -7.47 5.92 5.39
N ARG A 76 -6.20 5.84 5.77
CA ARG A 76 -5.67 5.12 6.94
C ARG A 76 -6.17 3.67 7.02
N PRO A 77 -5.91 2.84 5.98
CA PRO A 77 -6.33 1.45 6.02
C PRO A 77 -5.56 0.70 7.11
N LEU A 78 -6.25 -0.21 7.78
CA LEU A 78 -5.73 -1.05 8.86
C LEU A 78 -6.12 -2.50 8.60
N ILE A 79 -5.31 -3.43 9.08
CA ILE A 79 -5.63 -4.86 9.08
C ILE A 79 -6.15 -5.22 10.48
N SER A 80 -7.24 -5.96 10.54
CA SER A 80 -7.76 -6.53 11.80
C SER A 80 -6.71 -7.40 12.51
N PRO A 81 -6.73 -7.52 13.85
CA PRO A 81 -5.79 -8.39 14.58
C PRO A 81 -5.79 -9.85 14.11
N SER A 82 -6.94 -10.36 13.65
CA SER A 82 -7.10 -11.70 13.07
C SER A 82 -6.52 -11.84 11.66
N GLY A 83 -6.27 -10.73 10.95
CA GLY A 83 -5.65 -10.73 9.62
C GLY A 83 -6.58 -11.11 8.47
N ASP A 84 -7.90 -11.16 8.71
CA ASP A 84 -8.94 -11.56 7.75
C ASP A 84 -9.78 -10.40 7.22
N HIS A 85 -9.77 -9.25 7.92
CA HIS A 85 -10.45 -8.02 7.50
C HIS A 85 -9.50 -6.84 7.31
N ILE A 86 -9.86 -5.95 6.38
CA ILE A 86 -9.26 -4.63 6.19
C ILE A 86 -10.31 -3.58 6.58
N ILE A 87 -9.92 -2.64 7.43
CA ILE A 87 -10.74 -1.51 7.88
C ILE A 87 -10.19 -0.26 7.23
N PHE A 88 -11.05 0.56 6.63
CA PHE A 88 -10.66 1.83 6.01
C PHE A 88 -11.79 2.84 6.13
N THR A 89 -11.47 4.12 6.03
CA THR A 89 -12.49 5.16 5.92
C THR A 89 -12.87 5.34 4.47
N HIS A 90 -14.18 5.36 4.17
CA HIS A 90 -14.70 5.65 2.84
C HIS A 90 -15.47 6.97 2.85
N LYS A 91 -14.79 8.09 2.55
CA LYS A 91 -15.41 9.43 2.60
C LYS A 91 -16.28 9.77 1.38
N GLY A 92 -16.10 9.06 0.27
CA GLY A 92 -16.88 9.25 -0.97
C GLY A 92 -18.36 8.86 -0.87
N LEU A 93 -18.80 8.21 0.23
CA LEU A 93 -20.20 7.80 0.43
C LEU A 93 -21.14 8.94 0.89
N HIS A 94 -20.64 10.16 1.14
CA HIS A 94 -21.49 11.31 1.51
C HIS A 94 -22.11 12.06 0.30
N GLN A 95 -22.42 11.34 -0.77
CA GLN A 95 -23.37 11.80 -1.79
C GLN A 95 -24.53 10.82 -1.88
N GLN A 96 -25.38 10.81 -0.85
CA GLN A 96 -26.79 10.50 -1.04
C GLN A 96 -27.54 11.83 -1.22
N PRO A 97 -28.50 11.91 -2.15
CA PRO A 97 -29.28 13.13 -2.39
C PRO A 97 -30.04 13.62 -1.16
#